data_AF-A0A9W4PHJ9-F1
#
_entry.id   AF-A0A9W4PHJ9-F1
#
_cell.length_a   1.000
_cell.length_b   1.000
_cell.length_c   1.000
_cell.angle_alpha   90.00
_cell.angle_beta   90.00
_cell.angle_gamma   90.00
#
_symmetry.space_group_name_H-M   'P 1'
#
loop_
_entity.id
_entity.type
_entity.pdbx_description
1 polymer ?
#
loop_
_entity_poly.entity_id
_entity_poly.type
_entity_poly.pdbx_seq_one_letter_code
_entity_poly.pdbx_strand_id
1 'polypeptide(L)'
;MVGKSNFYKGLKLIGGQKEQQLNGKIQDLLNNRELIEAISDNAQMQIPRINRMQEASERMSIIMNSPTKKDVASVAKLVIQLEEKIDRLEEMVSTLVEDRGGNVRGNSSVRNKRNAFSSGSKKKKSSWESNEMDGRKKRISDFINNSLLSSSQLPEFDSLGQGNSNV
;
A
#
# COMPACT_ATOMS: atom_id res chain seq x y z
N MET A 1 -4.10 -38.36 43.72
CA MET A 1 -4.45 -37.26 42.77
C MET A 1 -4.99 -37.79 41.43
N VAL A 2 -5.86 -38.81 41.41
CA VAL A 2 -6.25 -39.52 40.15
C VAL A 2 -7.63 -39.09 39.62
N GLY A 3 -8.53 -38.55 40.46
CA GLY A 3 -9.89 -38.17 40.04
C GLY A 3 -10.00 -36.88 39.20
N LYS A 4 -9.08 -35.92 39.38
CA LYS A 4 -9.15 -34.61 38.70
C LYS A 4 -8.84 -34.68 37.20
N SER A 5 -7.97 -35.60 36.77
CA SER A 5 -7.57 -35.72 35.35
C SER A 5 -8.68 -36.33 34.48
N ASN A 6 -9.46 -37.26 35.03
CA ASN A 6 -10.56 -37.90 34.31
C ASN A 6 -11.76 -36.96 34.11
N PHE A 7 -12.04 -36.10 35.09
CA PHE A 7 -13.08 -35.06 34.95
C PHE A 7 -12.71 -34.04 33.86
N TYR A 8 -11.47 -33.54 33.87
CA TYR A 8 -10.99 -32.59 32.87
C TYR A 8 -10.98 -33.19 31.45
N LYS A 9 -10.60 -34.46 31.32
CA LYS A 9 -10.68 -35.19 30.03
C LYS A 9 -12.13 -35.30 29.54
N GLY A 10 -13.09 -35.59 30.41
CA GLY A 10 -14.52 -35.65 30.04
C GLY A 10 -15.07 -34.29 29.58
N LEU A 11 -14.75 -33.22 30.31
CA LEU A 11 -15.12 -31.85 29.95
C LEU A 11 -14.53 -31.42 28.60
N LYS A 12 -13.27 -31.74 28.35
CA LYS A 12 -12.60 -31.46 27.08
C LYS A 12 -13.25 -32.22 25.90
N LEU A 13 -13.67 -33.47 26.12
CA LEU A 13 -14.34 -34.28 25.11
C LEU A 13 -15.71 -33.69 24.74
N ILE A 14 -16.53 -33.36 25.75
CA ILE A 14 -17.86 -32.78 25.56
C ILE A 14 -17.75 -31.37 24.95
N GLY A 15 -16.80 -30.57 25.41
CA GLY A 15 -16.50 -29.25 24.87
C GLY A 15 -16.16 -29.32 23.38
N GLY A 16 -15.24 -30.23 23.00
CA GLY A 16 -14.87 -30.42 21.59
C GLY A 16 -16.02 -30.93 20.72
N GLN A 17 -16.87 -31.82 21.24
CA GLN A 17 -18.06 -32.29 20.52
C GLN A 17 -19.09 -31.16 20.30
N LYS A 18 -19.33 -30.33 21.33
CA LYS A 18 -20.21 -29.16 21.23
C LYS A 18 -19.67 -28.12 20.25
N GLU A 19 -18.36 -27.88 20.27
CA GLU A 19 -17.69 -26.98 19.34
C GLU A 19 -17.82 -27.46 17.89
N GLN A 20 -17.59 -28.75 17.63
CA GLN A 20 -17.79 -29.32 16.29
C GLN A 20 -19.23 -29.21 15.81
N GLN A 21 -20.22 -29.45 16.67
CA GLN A 21 -21.63 -29.28 16.32
C GLN A 21 -21.98 -27.83 16.02
N LEU A 22 -21.45 -26.88 16.79
CA LEU A 22 -21.66 -25.45 16.53
C LEU A 22 -20.99 -25.01 15.23
N ASN A 23 -19.75 -25.43 14.99
CA ASN A 23 -19.04 -25.14 13.75
C ASN A 23 -19.77 -25.72 12.54
N GLY A 24 -20.29 -26.94 12.63
CA GLY A 24 -21.12 -27.53 11.58
C GLY A 24 -22.36 -26.68 11.28
N LYS A 25 -23.10 -26.29 12.32
CA LYS A 25 -24.29 -25.42 12.14
C LYS A 25 -23.97 -24.05 11.57
N ILE A 26 -22.88 -23.43 12.00
CA ILE A 26 -22.42 -22.15 11.46
C ILE A 26 -22.05 -22.31 9.99
N GLN A 27 -21.34 -23.39 9.65
CA GLN A 27 -20.93 -23.69 8.29
C GLN A 27 -22.12 -23.96 7.37
N ASP A 28 -23.15 -24.67 7.87
CA ASP A 28 -24.39 -24.93 7.12
C ASP A 28 -25.20 -23.65 6.86
N LEU A 29 -25.25 -22.73 7.83
CA LEU A 29 -25.88 -21.43 7.65
C LEU A 29 -25.12 -20.53 6.67
N LEU A 30 -23.79 -20.55 6.73
CA LEU A 30 -22.94 -19.76 5.82
C LEU A 30 -22.89 -20.34 4.41
N ASN A 31 -22.98 -21.66 4.25
CA ASN A 31 -23.04 -22.33 2.95
C ASN A 31 -24.45 -22.39 2.36
N ASN A 32 -25.41 -21.67 2.93
CA ASN A 32 -26.72 -21.57 2.33
C ASN A 32 -26.65 -20.67 1.09
N ARG A 33 -26.63 -21.31 -0.08
CA ARG A 33 -26.56 -20.66 -1.39
C ARG A 33 -27.68 -19.62 -1.59
N GLU A 34 -28.89 -19.87 -1.09
CA GLU A 34 -30.01 -18.94 -1.20
C GLU A 34 -29.77 -17.65 -0.38
N LEU A 35 -29.14 -17.76 0.79
CA LEU A 35 -28.77 -16.59 1.59
C LEU A 35 -27.65 -15.79 0.92
N ILE A 36 -26.64 -16.48 0.36
CA ILE A 36 -25.55 -15.82 -0.38
C ILE A 36 -26.11 -15.09 -1.61
N GLU A 37 -27.02 -15.73 -2.34
CA GLU A 37 -27.65 -15.17 -3.53
C GLU A 37 -28.55 -13.98 -3.18
N ALA A 38 -29.40 -14.11 -2.15
CA ALA A 38 -30.23 -13.00 -1.68
C ALA A 38 -29.41 -11.79 -1.18
N ILE A 39 -28.29 -12.04 -0.49
CA ILE A 39 -27.37 -10.98 -0.05
C ILE A 39 -26.68 -10.35 -1.25
N SER A 40 -26.24 -11.15 -2.22
CA SER A 40 -25.62 -10.68 -3.47
C SER A 40 -26.59 -9.80 -4.26
N ASP A 41 -27.83 -10.23 -4.44
CA ASP A 41 -28.86 -9.48 -5.19
C ASP A 41 -29.21 -8.17 -4.49
N ASN A 42 -29.34 -8.20 -3.16
CA ASN A 42 -29.54 -6.99 -2.37
C ASN A 42 -28.33 -6.05 -2.46
N ALA A 43 -27.10 -6.58 -2.43
CA ALA A 43 -25.90 -5.79 -2.62
C ALA A 43 -25.88 -5.14 -4.01
N GLN A 44 -26.21 -5.89 -5.06
CA GLN A 44 -26.32 -5.37 -6.43
C GLN A 44 -27.34 -4.24 -6.56
N MET A 45 -28.48 -4.33 -5.86
CA MET A 45 -29.46 -3.24 -5.81
C MET A 45 -28.98 -2.00 -5.06
N GLN A 46 -28.06 -2.14 -4.11
CA GLN A 46 -27.51 -1.03 -3.33
C GLN A 46 -26.34 -0.31 -4.02
N ILE A 47 -25.55 -1.02 -4.85
CA ILE A 47 -24.47 -0.43 -5.66
C ILE A 47 -24.88 0.86 -6.39
N PRO A 48 -25.99 0.92 -7.15
CA PRO A 48 -26.38 2.16 -7.84
C PRO A 48 -26.72 3.30 -6.88
N ARG A 49 -27.20 3.02 -5.67
CA ARG A 49 -27.46 4.05 -4.65
C ARG A 49 -26.15 4.61 -4.10
N ILE A 50 -25.19 3.74 -3.80
CA ILE A 50 -23.85 4.12 -3.34
C ILE A 50 -23.14 4.96 -4.42
N ASN A 51 -23.23 4.55 -5.68
CA ASN A 51 -22.64 5.31 -6.80
C ASN A 51 -23.24 6.71 -6.93
N ARG A 52 -24.57 6.85 -6.79
CA ARG A 52 -25.22 8.17 -6.79
C ARG A 52 -24.80 9.04 -5.61
N MET A 53 -24.64 8.45 -4.42
CA MET A 53 -24.12 9.18 -3.26
C MET A 53 -22.69 9.63 -3.47
N GLN A 54 -21.84 8.78 -4.07
CA GLN A 54 -20.48 9.15 -4.43
C GLN A 54 -20.45 10.30 -5.44
N GLU A 55 -21.28 10.24 -6.48
CA GLU A 55 -21.36 11.29 -7.50
C GLU A 55 -21.88 12.62 -6.90
N ALA A 56 -22.87 12.56 -6.00
CA ALA A 56 -23.34 13.74 -5.27
C ALA A 56 -22.24 14.34 -4.39
N SER A 57 -21.45 13.49 -3.72
CA SER A 57 -20.31 13.91 -2.92
C SER A 57 -19.23 14.59 -3.77
N GLU A 58 -18.93 14.06 -4.95
CA GLU A 58 -18.02 14.68 -5.92
C GLU A 58 -18.53 16.02 -6.44
N ARG A 59 -19.83 16.17 -6.67
CA ARG A 59 -20.41 17.47 -7.07
C ARG A 59 -20.36 18.48 -5.93
N MET A 60 -20.60 18.04 -4.70
CA MET A 60 -20.53 18.89 -3.52
C MET A 60 -19.10 19.36 -3.24
N SER A 61 -18.11 18.53 -3.55
CA SER A 61 -16.69 18.86 -3.32
C SER A 61 -16.22 20.07 -4.14
N ILE A 62 -16.86 20.32 -5.29
CA ILE A 62 -16.61 21.52 -6.11
C ILE A 62 -16.99 22.78 -5.33
N ILE A 63 -18.15 22.76 -4.68
CA ILE A 63 -18.66 23.89 -3.88
C ILE A 63 -17.79 24.07 -2.63
N MET A 64 -17.46 22.97 -1.97
CA MET A 64 -16.68 22.96 -0.73
C MET A 64 -15.16 23.08 -0.95
N ASN A 65 -14.71 23.24 -2.21
CA ASN A 65 -13.31 23.23 -2.62
C ASN A 65 -12.47 22.13 -1.94
N SER A 66 -13.06 20.94 -1.84
CA SER A 66 -12.49 19.80 -1.11
C SER A 66 -11.99 18.74 -2.10
N PRO A 67 -10.78 18.18 -1.91
CA PRO A 67 -10.24 17.18 -2.83
C PRO A 67 -11.05 15.88 -2.77
N THR A 68 -11.35 15.29 -3.93
CA THR A 68 -12.09 14.01 -4.01
C THR A 68 -11.17 12.80 -4.03
N LYS A 69 -11.74 11.62 -3.78
CA LYS A 69 -11.03 10.33 -3.94
C LYS A 69 -10.46 10.17 -5.36
N LYS A 70 -11.16 10.66 -6.38
CA LYS A 70 -10.71 10.60 -7.78
C LYS A 70 -9.51 11.50 -8.03
N ASP A 71 -9.50 12.70 -7.44
CA ASP A 71 -8.37 13.64 -7.57
C ASP A 71 -7.11 13.07 -6.94
N VAL A 72 -7.23 12.53 -5.72
CA VAL A 72 -6.11 11.87 -5.02
C VAL A 72 -5.57 10.69 -5.83
N ALA A 73 -6.44 9.84 -6.37
CA ALA A 73 -6.03 8.72 -7.21
C ALA A 73 -5.35 9.18 -8.51
N SER A 74 -5.83 10.27 -9.11
CA SER A 74 -5.26 10.83 -10.33
C SER A 74 -3.87 11.40 -10.09
N VAL A 75 -3.68 12.14 -8.98
CA VAL A 75 -2.36 12.63 -8.56
C VAL A 75 -1.40 11.47 -8.29
N ALA A 76 -1.84 10.44 -7.56
CA ALA A 76 -1.02 9.26 -7.31
C ALA A 76 -0.58 8.57 -8.61
N LYS A 77 -1.47 8.45 -9.60
CA LYS A 77 -1.14 7.90 -10.91
C LYS A 77 -0.08 8.73 -11.64
N LEU A 78 -0.18 10.06 -11.59
CA LEU A 78 0.82 10.95 -12.18
C LEU A 78 2.18 10.80 -11.50
N VAL A 79 2.20 10.66 -10.16
CA VAL A 79 3.43 10.43 -9.41
C VAL A 79 4.11 9.13 -9.85
N ILE A 80 3.37 8.02 -9.92
CA ILE A 80 3.91 6.74 -10.39
C ILE A 80 4.49 6.87 -11.80
N GLN A 81 3.79 7.55 -12.72
CA GLN A 81 4.29 7.76 -14.08
C GLN A 81 5.54 8.64 -14.13
N LEU A 82 5.67 9.60 -13.23
CA LEU A 82 6.86 10.43 -13.12
C LEU A 82 8.04 9.61 -12.61
N GLU A 83 7.83 8.77 -11.59
CA GLU A 83 8.84 7.86 -11.07
C GLU A 83 9.35 6.92 -12.18
N GLU A 84 8.45 6.27 -12.92
CA GLU A 84 8.84 5.41 -14.05
C GLU A 84 9.65 6.14 -15.12
N LYS A 85 9.36 7.42 -15.37
CA LYS A 85 10.10 8.22 -16.35
C LYS A 85 11.47 8.64 -15.81
N ILE A 86 11.57 8.96 -14.53
CA ILE A 86 12.82 9.29 -13.86
C ILE A 86 13.74 8.07 -13.89
N ASP A 87 13.23 6.88 -13.54
CA ASP A 87 14.01 5.63 -13.58
C ASP A 87 14.58 5.36 -14.99
N ARG A 88 13.78 5.58 -16.05
CA ARG A 88 14.26 5.45 -17.44
C ARG A 88 15.33 6.48 -17.79
N LEU A 89 15.19 7.71 -17.31
CA LEU A 89 16.21 8.75 -17.51
C LEU A 89 17.50 8.38 -16.77
N GLU A 90 17.41 7.86 -15.56
CA GLU A 90 18.56 7.39 -14.79
C GLU A 90 19.26 6.22 -15.49
N GLU A 91 18.51 5.27 -16.06
CA GLU A 91 19.08 4.18 -16.87
C GLU A 91 19.78 4.71 -18.13
N MET A 92 19.17 5.65 -18.87
CA MET A 92 19.79 6.27 -20.03
C MET A 92 21.05 7.07 -19.67
N VAL A 93 21.03 7.80 -18.56
CA VAL A 93 22.22 8.53 -18.09
C VAL A 93 23.31 7.55 -17.67
N SER A 94 22.95 6.45 -16.99
CA SER A 94 23.92 5.44 -16.57
C SER A 94 24.58 4.76 -17.76
N THR A 95 23.79 4.35 -18.76
CA THR A 95 24.31 3.78 -20.01
C THR A 95 25.19 4.76 -20.78
N LEU A 96 24.81 6.03 -20.88
CA LEU A 96 25.64 7.07 -21.52
C LEU A 96 26.96 7.34 -20.78
N VAL A 97 26.95 7.29 -19.44
CA VAL A 97 28.15 7.43 -18.62
C VAL A 97 29.06 6.21 -18.76
N GLU A 98 28.49 4.99 -18.80
CA GLU A 98 29.23 3.75 -19.07
C GLU A 98 29.85 3.76 -20.48
N ASP A 99 29.10 4.19 -21.49
CA ASP A 99 29.58 4.30 -22.88
C ASP A 99 30.71 5.34 -23.02
N ARG A 100 30.65 6.46 -22.28
CA ARG A 100 31.75 7.44 -22.22
C ARG A 100 32.95 6.94 -21.41
N GLY A 101 32.73 6.12 -20.39
CA GLY A 101 33.78 5.48 -19.59
C GLY A 101 34.55 4.38 -20.34
N GLY A 102 34.01 3.88 -21.46
CA GLY A 102 34.60 2.81 -22.28
C GLY A 102 35.69 3.24 -23.28
N ASN A 103 35.82 4.55 -23.58
CA ASN A 103 36.72 5.03 -24.64
C ASN A 103 38.11 5.52 -24.17
N VAL A 104 38.48 5.30 -22.91
CA VAL A 104 39.84 5.55 -22.40
C VAL A 104 40.55 4.23 -22.12
N ARG A 105 40.71 3.40 -23.16
CA ARG A 105 41.62 2.25 -23.08
C ARG A 105 42.32 2.01 -24.41
N GLY A 106 43.34 2.84 -24.62
CA GLY A 106 44.61 2.49 -25.24
C GLY A 106 44.57 1.67 -26.53
N ASN A 107 44.76 2.36 -27.65
CA ASN A 107 45.53 1.80 -28.74
C ASN A 107 46.95 1.50 -28.25
N SER A 108 47.23 0.28 -27.80
CA SER A 108 48.59 -0.24 -27.79
C SER A 108 48.64 -1.75 -28.01
N SER A 109 49.17 -2.08 -29.18
CA SER A 109 50.01 -3.24 -29.46
C SER A 109 49.40 -4.64 -29.35
N VAL A 110 49.17 -5.19 -30.55
CA VAL A 110 49.41 -6.59 -30.94
C VAL A 110 50.36 -7.34 -29.98
N ARG A 111 49.87 -8.39 -29.29
CA ARG A 111 50.67 -9.62 -29.02
C ARG A 111 49.82 -10.84 -28.59
N ASN A 112 49.73 -11.76 -29.54
CA ASN A 112 49.61 -13.23 -29.52
C ASN A 112 49.52 -14.06 -28.21
N LYS A 113 48.75 -15.17 -28.37
CA LYS A 113 48.87 -16.54 -27.80
C LYS A 113 48.28 -16.91 -26.40
N ARG A 114 47.24 -17.76 -26.52
CA ARG A 114 46.98 -19.07 -25.87
C ARG A 114 46.53 -19.14 -24.39
N ASN A 115 45.42 -19.88 -24.26
CA ASN A 115 45.06 -20.87 -23.24
C ASN A 115 45.13 -20.48 -21.75
N ALA A 116 43.97 -20.48 -21.07
CA ALA A 116 43.74 -21.32 -19.89
C ALA A 116 42.28 -21.24 -19.43
N PHE A 117 41.81 -22.36 -18.93
CA PHE A 117 40.52 -22.61 -18.31
C PHE A 117 40.16 -21.65 -17.17
N SER A 118 38.85 -21.46 -16.95
CA SER A 118 38.15 -21.84 -15.71
C SER A 118 37.19 -20.79 -15.15
N SER A 119 36.08 -21.35 -14.66
CA SER A 119 35.22 -20.88 -13.57
C SER A 119 34.28 -19.70 -13.83
N GLY A 120 32.99 -20.02 -13.75
CA GLY A 120 31.89 -19.07 -13.79
C GLY A 120 31.94 -18.07 -12.65
N SER A 121 31.63 -16.82 -12.99
CA SER A 121 31.41 -15.73 -12.06
C SER A 121 29.91 -15.52 -11.87
N LYS A 122 29.43 -15.94 -10.69
CA LYS A 122 28.11 -15.63 -10.15
C LYS A 122 27.89 -14.11 -10.16
N LYS A 123 26.78 -13.68 -10.75
CA LYS A 123 26.25 -12.31 -10.72
C LYS A 123 25.98 -11.93 -9.25
N LYS A 124 26.84 -11.12 -8.64
CA LYS A 124 26.60 -10.52 -7.32
C LYS A 124 25.57 -9.41 -7.48
N LYS A 125 24.34 -9.62 -6.98
CA LYS A 125 23.38 -8.54 -6.69
C LYS A 125 24.01 -7.65 -5.63
N SER A 126 24.15 -6.37 -5.93
CA SER A 126 24.70 -5.37 -5.02
C SER A 126 23.71 -5.13 -3.88
N SER A 127 24.24 -5.20 -2.66
CA SER A 127 23.60 -4.95 -1.36
C SER A 127 23.08 -3.51 -1.18
N TRP A 128 23.03 -2.69 -2.23
CA TRP A 128 22.76 -1.26 -2.17
C TRP A 128 21.27 -0.93 -2.37
N GLU A 129 20.51 -1.84 -2.98
CA GLU A 129 19.09 -1.64 -3.31
C GLU A 129 18.16 -1.73 -2.08
N SER A 130 18.53 -2.53 -1.07
CA SER A 130 17.69 -2.78 0.11
C SER A 130 17.65 -1.58 1.07
N ASN A 131 18.76 -0.87 1.26
CA ASN A 131 18.84 0.23 2.23
C ASN A 131 18.16 1.51 1.74
N GLU A 132 18.12 1.71 0.42
CA GLU A 132 17.54 2.92 -0.16
C GLU A 132 16.01 2.83 -0.22
N MET A 133 15.46 1.64 -0.51
CA MET A 133 14.02 1.39 -0.50
C MET A 133 13.40 1.55 0.90
N ASP A 134 14.10 1.15 1.96
CA ASP A 134 13.64 1.36 3.35
C ASP A 134 13.67 2.85 3.75
N GLY A 135 14.70 3.59 3.32
CA GLY A 135 14.77 5.03 3.53
C GLY A 135 13.66 5.80 2.78
N ARG A 136 13.35 5.40 1.55
CA ARG A 136 12.29 6.00 0.72
C ARG A 136 10.89 5.76 1.31
N LYS A 137 10.59 4.53 1.75
CA LYS A 137 9.32 4.20 2.43
C LYS A 137 9.10 5.01 3.70
N LYS A 138 10.16 5.21 4.48
CA LYS A 138 10.12 6.02 5.70
C LYS A 138 9.79 7.48 5.41
N ARG A 139 10.43 8.09 4.40
CA ARG A 139 10.15 9.49 3.99
C ARG A 139 8.72 9.70 3.52
N ILE A 140 8.16 8.76 2.76
CA ILE A 140 6.77 8.83 2.28
C ILE A 140 5.79 8.69 3.45
N SER A 141 6.05 7.75 4.36
CA SER A 141 5.26 7.58 5.59
C SER A 141 5.28 8.85 6.45
N ASP A 142 6.46 9.44 6.66
CA ASP A 142 6.63 10.66 7.46
C ASP A 142 5.89 11.85 6.84
N PHE A 143 5.91 11.98 5.49
CA PHE A 143 5.18 13.02 4.78
C PHE A 143 3.66 12.87 4.94
N ILE A 144 3.13 11.66 4.80
CA ILE A 144 1.69 11.39 4.96
C ILE A 144 1.25 11.71 6.39
N ASN A 145 2.01 11.24 7.39
CA ASN A 145 1.67 11.47 8.80
C ASN A 145 1.68 12.97 9.14
N ASN A 146 2.71 13.71 8.69
CA ASN A 146 2.81 15.15 8.93
C ASN A 146 1.71 15.94 8.21
N SER A 147 1.34 15.54 6.99
CA SER A 147 0.24 16.17 6.25
C SER A 147 -1.11 15.94 6.93
N LEU A 148 -1.36 14.73 7.46
CA LEU A 148 -2.59 14.41 8.18
C LEU A 148 -2.67 15.15 9.53
N LEU A 149 -1.57 15.23 10.28
CA LEU A 149 -1.46 16.03 11.51
C LEU A 149 -1.77 17.50 11.25
N SER A 150 -1.19 18.08 10.19
CA SER A 150 -1.43 19.48 9.82
C SER A 150 -2.88 19.75 9.42
N SER A 151 -3.56 18.77 8.79
CA SER A 151 -4.98 18.89 8.43
C SER A 151 -5.94 18.75 9.63
N SER A 152 -5.47 18.19 10.75
CA SER A 152 -6.26 18.01 11.96
C SER A 152 -6.27 19.22 12.90
N GLN A 153 -5.35 20.17 12.69
CA GLN A 153 -5.36 21.45 13.38
C GLN A 153 -6.36 22.39 12.71
N LEU A 154 -7.54 22.50 13.32
CA LEU A 154 -8.51 23.55 12.99
C LEU A 154 -7.89 24.93 13.28
N PRO A 155 -8.19 25.96 12.46
CA PRO A 155 -7.79 27.32 12.80
C PRO A 155 -8.45 27.72 14.12
N GLU A 156 -7.66 28.21 15.08
CA GLU A 156 -8.21 28.84 16.29
C GLU A 156 -9.06 30.02 15.85
N PHE A 157 -10.35 29.96 16.17
CA PHE A 157 -11.29 31.02 15.89
C PHE A 157 -11.08 32.11 16.95
N ASP A 158 -10.32 33.15 16.61
CA ASP A 158 -10.21 34.33 17.46
C ASP A 158 -11.62 34.91 17.67
N SER A 159 -12.11 34.75 18.88
CA SER A 159 -13.40 35.26 19.32
C SER A 159 -13.46 36.77 19.12
N LEU A 160 -14.48 37.20 18.37
CA LEU A 160 -14.93 38.59 18.25
C LEU A 160 -14.95 39.27 19.63
N GLY A 161 -14.02 40.19 19.87
CA GLY A 161 -14.07 41.12 20.99
C GLY A 161 -15.07 42.24 20.68
N GLN A 162 -16.22 42.18 21.34
CA GLN A 162 -17.14 43.31 21.51
C GLN A 162 -16.44 44.51 22.17
N GLY A 163 -16.85 45.70 21.75
CA GLY A 163 -16.87 46.88 22.61
C GLY A 163 -15.78 47.90 22.33
N ASN A 164 -16.18 49.01 21.70
CA ASN A 164 -16.07 50.30 22.38
C ASN A 164 -16.98 51.33 21.71
N SER A 165 -18.06 51.65 22.44
CA SER A 165 -18.64 52.99 22.49
C SER A 165 -17.61 53.95 23.09
N ASN A 166 -17.27 55.03 22.41
CA ASN A 166 -17.39 56.41 22.91
C ASN A 166 -16.66 57.43 22.01
N VAL A 167 -17.39 58.52 21.77
CA VAL A 167 -17.04 59.83 21.17
C VAL A 167 -16.91 59.87 19.66
#